data_AF-A0A971S1V5-F1
#
_entry.id   AF-A0A971S1V5-F1
#
_cell.length_a   1.000
_cell.length_b   1.000
_cell.length_c   1.000
_cell.angle_alpha   90.00
_cell.angle_beta   90.00
_cell.angle_gamma   90.00
#
_symmetry.space_group_name_H-M   'P 1'
#
loop_
_entity.id
_entity.type
_entity.pdbx_description
1 polymer ?
#
loop_
_entity_poly.entity_id
_entity_poly.type
_entity_poly.pdbx_seq_one_letter_code
_entity_poly.pdbx_strand_id
1 'polypeptide(L)'
;LRVPVEGSVILFLFCVALHLFATTSMGIFMATLARSMPQFGLLMILTLLPLQMLSGGTTPRESMPEFAQNVMLAAPTTHFVSAAQAILYRGAGLEVVWPQFLALVVIGMAFFIVASARFRKTIGTMT
;
A
#
# COMPACT_ATOMS: atom_id res chain seq x y z
N LEU A 1 20.57 -19.07 -9.90
CA LEU A 1 19.63 -18.28 -9.10
C LEU A 1 19.81 -18.60 -7.61
N ARG A 2 20.68 -17.89 -6.92
CA ARG A 2 20.63 -17.73 -5.46
C ARG A 2 20.90 -16.25 -5.24
N VAL A 3 19.85 -15.43 -5.27
CA VAL A 3 19.99 -14.06 -4.80
C VAL A 3 19.96 -14.19 -3.27
N PRO A 4 21.10 -14.07 -2.58
CA PRO A 4 21.11 -14.12 -1.13
C PRO A 4 20.15 -13.05 -0.58
N VAL A 5 19.34 -13.43 0.40
CA VAL A 5 18.61 -12.46 1.19
C VAL A 5 19.65 -11.81 2.09
N GLU A 6 20.10 -10.62 1.71
CA GLU A 6 21.15 -9.89 2.44
C GLU A 6 20.64 -9.31 3.77
N GLY A 7 19.32 -9.06 3.87
CA GLY A 7 18.71 -8.40 5.03
C GLY A 7 17.90 -9.29 5.97
N SER A 8 17.30 -8.66 6.97
CA SER A 8 16.50 -9.33 8.00
C SER A 8 15.13 -9.76 7.48
N VAL A 9 14.86 -11.07 7.51
CA VAL A 9 13.54 -11.64 7.18
C VAL A 9 12.45 -11.11 8.11
N ILE A 10 12.75 -10.90 9.39
CA ILE A 10 11.79 -10.35 10.36
C ILE A 10 11.40 -8.91 9.98
N LEU A 11 12.38 -8.09 9.60
CA LEU A 11 12.13 -6.71 9.18
C LEU A 11 11.29 -6.68 7.89
N PHE A 12 11.54 -7.60 6.97
CA PHE A 12 10.72 -7.77 5.77
C PHE A 12 9.29 -8.22 6.10
N LEU A 13 9.11 -9.20 6.98
CA LEU A 13 7.77 -9.65 7.39
C LEU A 13 6.97 -8.54 8.08
N PHE A 14 7.63 -7.69 8.87
CA PHE A 14 6.99 -6.51 9.45
C PHE A 14 6.56 -5.52 8.36
N CYS A 15 7.39 -5.27 7.36
CA CYS A 15 7.03 -4.47 6.18
C CYS A 15 5.80 -5.04 5.45
N VAL A 16 5.77 -6.36 5.25
CA VAL A 16 4.62 -7.08 4.66
C VAL A 16 3.36 -6.87 5.49
N ALA A 17 3.44 -7.00 6.81
CA ALA A 17 2.30 -6.81 7.71
C ALA A 17 1.74 -5.37 7.60
N LEU A 18 2.60 -4.36 7.58
CA LEU A 18 2.18 -2.96 7.39
C LEU A 18 1.54 -2.73 6.01
N HIS A 19 2.10 -3.34 4.96
CA HIS A 19 1.54 -3.24 3.62
C HIS A 19 0.17 -3.91 3.51
N LEU A 20 0.00 -5.11 4.11
CA LEU A 20 -1.30 -5.79 4.19
C LEU A 20 -2.30 -4.93 4.95
N PHE A 21 -1.93 -4.37 6.10
CA PHE A 21 -2.79 -3.45 6.84
C PHE A 21 -3.26 -2.26 5.98
N ALA A 22 -2.34 -1.59 5.26
CA ALA A 22 -2.68 -0.44 4.44
C ALA A 22 -3.57 -0.80 3.24
N THR A 23 -3.23 -1.87 2.51
CA THR A 23 -3.97 -2.32 1.33
C THR A 23 -5.33 -2.91 1.69
N THR A 24 -5.44 -3.65 2.79
CA THR A 24 -6.73 -4.14 3.31
C THR A 24 -7.61 -2.97 3.74
N SER A 25 -7.07 -1.97 4.44
CA SER A 25 -7.84 -0.77 4.83
C SER A 25 -8.36 0.00 3.62
N MET A 26 -7.54 0.13 2.57
CA MET A 26 -7.95 0.70 1.28
C MET A 26 -9.05 -0.13 0.60
N GLY A 27 -8.96 -1.46 0.64
CA GLY A 27 -10.00 -2.38 0.14
C GLY A 27 -11.33 -2.20 0.88
N ILE A 28 -11.29 -2.12 2.21
CA ILE A 28 -12.49 -1.86 3.03
C ILE A 28 -13.08 -0.50 2.69
N PHE A 29 -12.25 0.55 2.56
CA PHE A 29 -12.72 1.86 2.14
C PHE A 29 -13.45 1.81 0.79
N MET A 30 -12.87 1.18 -0.23
CA MET A 30 -13.51 1.00 -1.54
C MET A 30 -14.82 0.20 -1.46
N ALA A 31 -14.89 -0.82 -0.59
CA ALA A 31 -16.12 -1.56 -0.35
C ALA A 31 -17.25 -0.68 0.21
N THR A 32 -16.93 0.36 1.01
CA THR A 32 -17.93 1.34 1.47
C THR A 32 -18.39 2.34 0.40
N LEU A 33 -17.72 2.39 -0.75
CA LEU A 33 -18.09 3.22 -1.90
C LEU A 33 -18.91 2.46 -2.95
N ALA A 34 -18.64 1.17 -3.09
CA ALA A 34 -19.34 0.31 -4.03
C ALA A 34 -20.80 0.08 -3.61
N ARG A 35 -21.71 0.08 -4.60
CA ARG A 35 -23.13 -0.22 -4.41
C ARG A 35 -23.46 -1.68 -4.73
N SER A 36 -22.52 -2.42 -5.31
CA SER A 36 -22.66 -3.84 -5.66
C SER A 36 -21.31 -4.56 -5.70
N MET A 37 -21.34 -5.89 -5.61
CA MET A 37 -20.14 -6.72 -5.69
C MET A 37 -19.38 -6.58 -7.03
N PRO A 38 -20.06 -6.54 -8.21
CA PRO A 38 -19.37 -6.28 -9.47
C PRO A 38 -18.71 -4.89 -9.53
N GLN A 39 -19.35 -3.86 -8.99
CA GLN A 39 -18.78 -2.51 -8.94
C GLN A 39 -17.53 -2.47 -8.05
N PHE A 40 -17.56 -3.16 -6.91
CA PHE A 40 -16.39 -3.30 -6.04
C PHE A 40 -15.23 -3.99 -6.78
N GLY A 41 -15.49 -5.09 -7.49
CA GLY A 41 -14.49 -5.78 -8.29
C GLY A 41 -13.84 -4.89 -9.35
N LEU A 42 -14.65 -4.11 -10.07
CA LEU A 42 -14.13 -3.17 -11.08
C LEU A 42 -13.28 -2.07 -10.44
N LEU A 43 -13.72 -1.49 -9.32
CA LEU A 43 -12.94 -0.49 -8.57
C LEU A 43 -11.59 -1.07 -8.10
N MET A 44 -11.58 -2.29 -7.58
CA MET A 44 -10.36 -2.98 -7.17
C MET A 44 -9.40 -3.15 -8.35
N ILE A 45 -9.88 -3.63 -9.50
CA ILE A 45 -9.04 -3.83 -10.69
C ILE A 45 -8.47 -2.49 -11.19
N LEU A 46 -9.33 -1.48 -11.36
CA LEU A 46 -8.93 -0.16 -11.88
C LEU A 46 -7.99 0.60 -10.95
N THR A 47 -7.99 0.27 -9.65
CA THR A 47 -7.12 0.92 -8.66
C THR A 47 -5.84 0.12 -8.43
N LEU A 48 -5.95 -1.19 -8.17
CA LEU A 48 -4.78 -2.01 -7.82
C LEU A 48 -3.84 -2.24 -9.00
N LEU A 49 -4.35 -2.45 -10.22
CA LEU A 49 -3.48 -2.71 -11.36
C LEU A 49 -2.53 -1.53 -11.63
N PRO A 50 -3.00 -0.27 -11.77
CA PRO A 50 -2.09 0.87 -11.95
C PRO A 50 -1.13 1.04 -10.77
N LEU A 51 -1.60 0.88 -9.53
CA LEU A 51 -0.76 1.00 -8.34
C LEU A 51 0.37 -0.03 -8.29
N GLN A 52 0.13 -1.25 -8.81
CA GLN A 52 1.16 -2.27 -8.88
C GLN A 52 2.15 -2.00 -10.01
N MET A 53 1.66 -1.61 -11.19
CA MET A 53 2.52 -1.27 -12.33
C MET A 53 3.44 -0.09 -12.03
N LEU A 54 2.90 0.95 -11.37
CA LEU A 54 3.62 2.18 -11.02
C LEU A 54 4.31 2.13 -9.64
N SER A 55 4.34 0.96 -8.98
CA SER A 55 4.91 0.82 -7.64
C SER A 55 6.42 1.08 -7.56
N GLY A 56 7.15 1.07 -8.68
CA GLY A 56 8.61 1.05 -8.71
C GLY A 56 9.21 -0.35 -8.85
N GLY A 57 8.36 -1.39 -8.91
CA GLY A 57 8.80 -2.79 -9.04
C GLY A 57 9.01 -3.20 -10.50
N THR A 58 7.99 -2.98 -11.34
CA THR A 58 8.03 -3.27 -12.79
C THR A 58 8.48 -2.07 -13.60
N THR A 59 7.97 -0.88 -13.26
CA THR A 59 8.32 0.38 -13.91
C THR A 59 9.25 1.15 -12.99
N PRO A 60 10.50 1.46 -13.41
CA PRO A 60 11.42 2.26 -12.60
C PRO A 60 10.82 3.63 -12.29
N ARG A 61 10.98 4.10 -11.04
CA ARG A 61 10.38 5.36 -10.59
C ARG A 61 10.94 6.56 -11.35
N GLU A 62 12.23 6.54 -11.60
CA GLU A 62 12.97 7.51 -12.41
C GLU A 62 12.50 7.61 -13.88
N SER A 63 11.82 6.59 -14.41
CA SER A 63 11.22 6.63 -15.75
C SER A 63 9.81 7.24 -15.77
N MET A 64 9.20 7.48 -14.61
CA MET A 64 7.86 8.05 -14.53
C MET A 64 7.91 9.58 -14.65
N PRO A 65 6.93 10.22 -15.31
CA PRO A 65 6.75 11.66 -15.23
C PRO A 65 6.62 12.14 -13.78
N GLU A 66 7.11 13.34 -13.48
CA GLU A 66 7.13 13.90 -12.12
C GLU A 66 5.75 13.89 -11.44
N PHE A 67 4.70 14.18 -12.23
CA PHE A 67 3.31 14.09 -11.76
C PHE A 67 2.95 12.69 -11.22
N ALA A 68 3.29 11.64 -11.97
CA ALA A 68 3.01 10.27 -11.56
C ALA A 68 3.83 9.89 -10.32
N GLN A 69 5.09 10.32 -10.24
CA GLN A 69 5.92 10.07 -9.06
C GLN A 69 5.31 10.67 -7.79
N ASN A 70 4.80 11.90 -7.88
CA ASN A 70 4.19 12.61 -6.76
C ASN A 70 2.88 11.96 -6.31
N VAL A 71 2.02 11.55 -7.25
CA VAL A 71 0.78 10.81 -6.93
C VAL A 71 1.10 9.49 -6.22
N MET A 72 2.13 8.78 -6.69
CA MET A 72 2.51 7.49 -6.12
C MET A 72 3.13 7.60 -4.71
N LEU A 73 3.47 8.80 -4.21
CA LEU A 73 3.84 8.98 -2.81
C LEU A 73 2.66 8.70 -1.85
N ALA A 74 1.42 8.81 -2.32
CA ALA A 74 0.24 8.44 -1.55
C ALA A 74 -0.07 6.92 -1.63
N ALA A 75 0.63 6.17 -2.49
CA ALA A 75 0.36 4.77 -2.72
C ALA A 75 1.14 3.87 -1.73
N PRO A 76 0.46 2.92 -1.05
CA PRO A 76 1.15 1.98 -0.15
C PRO A 76 2.06 1.01 -0.89
N THR A 77 1.78 0.72 -2.17
CA THR A 77 2.61 -0.16 -3.02
C THR A 77 4.01 0.41 -3.23
N THR A 78 4.12 1.72 -3.43
CA THR A 78 5.39 2.40 -3.67
C THR A 78 6.33 2.33 -2.46
N HIS A 79 5.79 2.55 -1.27
CA HIS A 79 6.56 2.45 -0.02
C HIS A 79 6.98 1.02 0.27
N PHE A 80 6.07 0.07 0.05
CA PHE A 80 6.37 -1.36 0.22
C PHE A 80 7.47 -1.84 -0.71
N VAL A 81 7.38 -1.56 -2.02
CA VAL A 81 8.39 -2.00 -2.98
C VAL A 81 9.76 -1.39 -2.67
N SER A 82 9.80 -0.09 -2.34
CA SER A 82 11.04 0.58 -1.96
C SER A 82 11.69 -0.05 -0.72
N ALA A 83 10.91 -0.31 0.33
CA ALA A 83 11.39 -0.97 1.55
C ALA A 83 11.80 -2.43 1.30
N ALA A 84 10.99 -3.20 0.56
CA ALA A 84 11.28 -4.59 0.22
C ALA A 84 12.61 -4.72 -0.54
N GLN A 85 12.83 -3.87 -1.55
CA GLN A 85 14.11 -3.85 -2.29
C GLN A 85 15.28 -3.42 -1.40
N ALA A 86 15.08 -2.48 -0.49
CA ALA A 86 16.11 -2.06 0.47
C ALA A 86 16.50 -3.21 1.42
N ILE A 87 15.52 -3.92 1.99
CA ILE A 87 15.76 -5.00 2.95
C ILE A 87 16.34 -6.23 2.23
N LEU A 88 15.65 -6.73 1.21
CA LEU A 88 15.98 -8.03 0.61
C LEU A 88 17.26 -7.99 -0.23
N TYR A 89 17.48 -6.90 -0.97
CA TYR A 89 18.59 -6.82 -1.94
C TYR A 89 19.76 -5.95 -1.46
N ARG A 90 19.54 -5.01 -0.54
CA ARG A 90 20.59 -4.10 -0.05
C ARG A 90 20.95 -4.31 1.43
N GLY A 91 20.31 -5.26 2.11
CA GLY A 91 20.60 -5.54 3.53
C GLY A 91 20.28 -4.38 4.47
N ALA A 92 19.40 -3.45 4.07
CA ALA A 92 19.13 -2.23 4.84
C ALA A 92 18.45 -2.55 6.18
N GLY A 93 18.89 -1.88 7.25
CA GLY A 93 18.27 -1.94 8.57
C GLY A 93 17.13 -0.94 8.74
N LEU A 94 16.61 -0.86 9.97
CA LEU A 94 15.46 -0.02 10.32
C LEU A 94 15.74 1.47 10.12
N GLU A 95 16.98 1.90 10.31
CA GLU A 95 17.46 3.27 10.12
C GLU A 95 17.26 3.80 8.70
N VAL A 96 17.19 2.92 7.69
CA VAL A 96 16.93 3.29 6.31
C VAL A 96 15.45 3.19 5.94
N VAL A 97 14.74 2.19 6.47
CA VAL A 97 13.37 1.85 6.03
C VAL A 97 12.24 2.44 6.89
N TRP A 98 12.57 3.08 8.01
CA TRP A 98 11.56 3.68 8.88
C TRP A 98 10.65 4.72 8.19
N PRO A 99 11.08 5.53 7.20
CA PRO A 99 10.19 6.48 6.54
C PRO A 99 9.10 5.76 5.75
N GLN A 100 9.44 4.65 5.09
CA GLN A 100 8.48 3.83 4.35
C GLN A 100 7.50 3.14 5.30
N PHE A 101 7.97 2.68 6.46
CA PHE A 101 7.07 2.10 7.49
C PHE A 101 6.10 3.14 8.03
N LEU A 102 6.60 4.35 8.33
CA LEU A 102 5.76 5.45 8.76
C LEU A 102 4.72 5.80 7.69
N ALA A 103 5.11 5.87 6.41
CA ALA A 103 4.19 6.12 5.32
C ALA A 103 3.10 5.04 5.21
N LEU A 104 3.47 3.75 5.32
CA LEU A 104 2.50 2.64 5.32
C LEU A 104 1.51 2.74 6.49
N VAL A 105 1.99 3.07 7.69
CA VAL A 105 1.14 3.28 8.87
C VAL A 105 0.20 4.46 8.64
N VAL A 106 0.71 5.61 8.18
CA VAL A 106 -0.09 6.82 7.95
C VAL A 106 -1.16 6.58 6.89
N ILE A 107 -0.80 5.99 5.75
CA ILE A 107 -1.73 5.69 4.66
C ILE A 107 -2.79 4.69 5.14
N GLY A 108 -2.36 3.61 5.81
CA GLY A 108 -3.29 2.60 6.33
C GLY A 108 -4.25 3.17 7.36
N MET A 109 -3.75 3.96 8.32
CA MET A 109 -4.58 4.62 9.33
C MET A 109 -5.56 5.62 8.69
N ALA A 110 -5.14 6.38 7.68
CA ALA A 110 -6.02 7.29 6.97
C ALA A 110 -7.21 6.55 6.33
N PHE A 111 -6.94 5.47 5.57
CA PHE A 111 -8.01 4.65 5.00
C PHE A 111 -8.87 3.97 6.05
N PHE A 112 -8.26 3.44 7.12
CA PHE A 112 -8.97 2.76 8.20
C PHE A 112 -9.93 3.69 8.94
N ILE A 113 -9.48 4.90 9.29
CA ILE A 113 -10.31 5.91 9.97
C ILE A 113 -11.49 6.32 9.07
N VAL A 114 -11.24 6.61 7.79
CA VAL A 114 -12.29 6.99 6.85
C VAL A 114 -13.29 5.86 6.64
N ALA A 115 -12.80 4.63 6.45
CA ALA A 115 -13.65 3.45 6.31
C ALA A 115 -14.52 3.21 7.56
N SER A 116 -13.93 3.30 8.75
CA SER A 116 -14.65 3.15 10.03
C SER A 116 -15.72 4.21 10.21
N ALA A 117 -15.41 5.48 9.90
CA ALA A 117 -16.37 6.58 9.97
C ALA A 117 -17.54 6.39 8.99
N ARG A 118 -17.26 5.93 7.76
CA ARG A 118 -18.31 5.64 6.77
C ARG A 118 -19.18 4.47 7.20
N PHE A 119 -18.58 3.40 7.72
CA PHE A 119 -19.29 2.23 8.19
C PHE A 119 -20.29 2.57 9.32
N ARG A 120 -19.86 3.39 10.29
CA ARG A 120 -20.75 3.88 11.37
C ARG A 120 -21.94 4.69 10.84
N LYS A 121 -21.73 5.54 9.83
CA LYS A 121 -22.82 6.33 9.21
C LYS A 121 -23.84 5.45 8.48
N THR A 122 -23.39 4.42 7.77
CA THR A 122 -24.29 3.50 7.06
C THR A 122 -25.20 2.74 8.04
N ILE A 123 -24.67 2.32 9.18
CA ILE A 123 -25.46 1.62 10.21
C ILE A 123 -26.44 2.56 10.92
N GLY A 124 -26.03 3.80 11.22
CA GLY A 124 -26.90 4.78 11.90
C GLY A 124 -28.11 5.25 11.08
N THR A 125 -28.10 5.08 9.75
CA THR A 125 -29.27 5.39 8.89
C THR A 125 -30.29 4.24 8.85
N MET A 126 -29.95 3.05 9.37
CA MET A 126 -30.83 1.87 9.39
C MET A 126 -31.67 1.73 10.67
N THR A 127 -31.51 2.64 11.62
CA THR A 127 -32.29 2.76 12.86
C THR A 127 -33.14 4.02 12.83
#